data_AF-A0AAU8PF77-F1
#
_entry.id   AF-A0AAU8PF77-F1
#
_cell.length_a   1.000
_cell.length_b   1.000
_cell.length_c   1.000
_cell.angle_alpha   90.00
_cell.angle_beta   90.00
_cell.angle_gamma   90.00
#
_symmetry.space_group_name_H-M   'P 1'
#
loop_
_entity.id
_entity.type
_entity.pdbx_description
1 polymer ?
#
loop_
_entity_poly.entity_id
_entity_poly.type
_entity_poly.pdbx_seq_one_letter_code
_entity_poly.pdbx_strand_id
1 'polypeptide(L)'
;MKARYLFKLRKNIVLEGDLVLAKRELSALLGYEPDAVANVTSWLEQFPAFVTVKGLASVTSNIRNNGLQAYTVNSNIQLLPTLVKKLSFIQDIYCLIEESHESEFFVQEITEQIKPVINVYRFDGHILIHAVPLYALYEMAEVIVKKSSNPIEAKNNINLLVNALLGKTNEKKAITLAEAALRPKSSLSPLSHDIHYYKAKFFPRMARSLLNIASSNIDYQPQKVINNFVGSGTTLLEAALLGLPSLGIDIDPLSVMISKAKLDVLTVGSDVLTLELIKAEQLLAHNNQSALVNTCNSSHLDRPIRFPSWLMKNRKMTPEIAEELVHEINVLQQVIENGTPEIRPILKVFLSDAISRKVRMRILGTGSGRFSLSFSKYTLSSLFLKSLEKYTKLVAIYEWLEEKLNISLAPSEVVLGDARCISDKLDSFNILLTSPPYLPSSSGRESYTKARVLSLIGLGMIEDNQIDELIDLSIGSMDDNGVNLDNLLPEEKEVVEWLLNDELRNIKAKPTARYFLDLRKVFQEMIKVLNPGALAIIVVSKQSTFYEFVTRKPLYTIPVAEILAEEARSAGFTVLELLDVKLQKSNRNARPRSLDDYYETLIFLQKKIN
;
A
#
# COMPACT_ATOMS: atom_id res chain seq x y z
N MET A 1 -25.50 -26.27 -0.16
CA MET A 1 -26.29 -25.64 -1.25
C MET A 1 -25.36 -25.10 -2.33
N LYS A 2 -25.53 -25.50 -3.60
CA LYS A 2 -24.73 -24.99 -4.73
C LYS A 2 -25.32 -23.65 -5.22
N ALA A 3 -24.44 -22.71 -5.53
CA ALA A 3 -24.79 -21.43 -6.15
C ALA A 3 -23.97 -21.22 -7.41
N ARG A 4 -24.58 -20.59 -8.41
CA ARG A 4 -23.86 -20.07 -9.57
C ARG A 4 -23.38 -18.66 -9.28
N TYR A 5 -22.07 -18.51 -9.14
CA TYR A 5 -21.39 -17.25 -8.93
C TYR A 5 -21.05 -16.57 -10.25
N LEU A 6 -21.16 -15.25 -10.27
CA LEU A 6 -20.56 -14.36 -11.26
C LEU A 6 -19.80 -13.26 -10.51
N PHE A 7 -18.49 -13.21 -10.69
CA PHE A 7 -17.58 -12.23 -10.10
C PHE A 7 -17.25 -11.16 -11.14
N LYS A 8 -17.96 -10.03 -11.12
CA LYS A 8 -17.75 -8.93 -12.07
C LYS A 8 -16.44 -8.21 -11.73
N LEU A 9 -15.52 -8.09 -12.67
CA LEU A 9 -14.23 -7.46 -12.45
C LEU A 9 -14.35 -5.93 -12.32
N ARG A 10 -13.47 -5.32 -11.52
CA ARG A 10 -13.36 -3.87 -11.41
C ARG A 10 -13.05 -3.23 -12.77
N LYS A 11 -13.87 -2.24 -13.16
CA LYS A 11 -13.71 -1.49 -14.42
C LYS A 11 -12.35 -0.81 -14.57
N ASN A 12 -11.77 -0.40 -13.45
CA ASN A 12 -10.50 0.33 -13.40
C ASN A 12 -9.26 -0.57 -13.47
N ILE A 13 -9.42 -1.89 -13.60
CA ILE A 13 -8.29 -2.78 -13.88
C ILE A 13 -7.87 -2.57 -15.33
N VAL A 14 -6.64 -2.09 -15.51
CA VAL A 14 -6.07 -1.75 -16.83
C VAL A 14 -5.09 -2.82 -17.32
N LEU A 15 -4.42 -3.53 -16.41
CA LEU A 15 -3.33 -4.44 -16.73
C LEU A 15 -3.81 -5.90 -16.76
N GLU A 16 -3.25 -6.69 -17.67
CA GLU A 16 -3.51 -8.13 -17.74
C GLU A 16 -2.91 -8.89 -16.54
N GLY A 17 -1.80 -8.41 -15.97
CA GLY A 17 -1.22 -9.02 -14.75
C GLY A 17 -2.18 -9.01 -13.55
N ASP A 18 -3.01 -7.98 -13.43
CA ASP A 18 -4.04 -7.91 -12.38
C ASP A 18 -5.14 -8.98 -12.60
N LEU A 19 -5.41 -9.39 -13.84
CA LEU A 19 -6.36 -10.46 -14.13
C LEU A 19 -5.83 -11.82 -13.69
N VAL A 20 -4.52 -12.05 -13.85
CA VAL A 20 -3.84 -13.27 -13.38
C VAL A 20 -3.93 -13.35 -11.86
N LEU A 21 -3.64 -12.25 -11.15
CA LEU A 21 -3.77 -12.18 -9.69
C LEU A 21 -5.21 -12.37 -9.23
N ALA A 22 -6.18 -11.75 -9.92
CA ALA A 22 -7.61 -11.94 -9.62
C ALA A 22 -8.04 -13.41 -9.75
N LYS A 23 -7.58 -14.10 -10.80
CA LYS A 23 -7.88 -15.52 -11.00
C LYS A 23 -7.26 -16.40 -9.92
N ARG A 24 -6.00 -16.15 -9.58
CA ARG A 24 -5.29 -16.89 -8.51
C ARG A 24 -5.93 -16.67 -7.15
N GLU A 25 -6.31 -15.43 -6.83
CA GLU A 25 -7.03 -15.11 -5.59
C GLU A 25 -8.36 -15.86 -5.51
N LEU A 26 -9.17 -15.81 -6.57
CA LEU A 26 -10.43 -16.56 -6.61
C LEU A 26 -10.18 -18.06 -6.47
N SER A 27 -9.19 -18.60 -7.19
CA SER A 27 -8.88 -20.03 -7.15
C SER A 27 -8.47 -20.49 -5.75
N ALA A 28 -7.65 -19.67 -5.07
CA ALA A 28 -7.21 -19.94 -3.71
C ALA A 28 -8.37 -19.88 -2.69
N LEU A 29 -9.32 -18.95 -2.85
CA LEU A 29 -10.47 -18.82 -1.94
C LEU A 29 -11.60 -19.82 -2.23
N LEU A 30 -11.71 -20.30 -3.48
CA LEU A 30 -12.73 -21.26 -3.91
C LEU A 30 -12.26 -22.71 -3.81
N GLY A 31 -10.95 -22.95 -3.85
CA GLY A 31 -10.33 -24.29 -3.90
C GLY A 31 -10.21 -24.89 -5.30
N TYR A 32 -10.61 -24.15 -6.35
CA TYR A 32 -10.51 -24.56 -7.76
C TYR A 32 -10.62 -23.34 -8.68
N GLU A 33 -10.23 -23.52 -9.93
CA GLU A 33 -10.14 -22.46 -10.92
C GLU A 33 -11.53 -22.05 -11.48
N PRO A 34 -11.88 -20.75 -11.48
CA PRO A 34 -13.13 -20.28 -12.07
C PRO A 34 -13.03 -20.06 -13.59
N ASP A 35 -14.16 -20.16 -14.28
CA ASP A 35 -14.25 -19.96 -15.72
C ASP A 35 -14.23 -18.46 -16.08
N ALA A 36 -13.57 -18.14 -17.19
CA ALA A 36 -13.45 -16.78 -17.70
C ALA A 36 -14.71 -16.35 -18.49
N VAL A 37 -15.25 -15.17 -18.19
CA VAL A 37 -16.37 -14.56 -18.92
C VAL A 37 -15.91 -13.28 -19.61
N ALA A 38 -15.58 -13.40 -20.90
CA ALA A 38 -15.07 -12.28 -21.70
C ALA A 38 -16.14 -11.23 -22.02
N ASN A 39 -17.38 -11.67 -22.28
CA ASN A 39 -18.52 -10.81 -22.55
C ASN A 39 -19.68 -11.19 -21.64
N VAL A 40 -19.98 -10.37 -20.64
CA VAL A 40 -21.09 -10.67 -19.71
C VAL A 40 -22.46 -10.55 -20.39
N THR A 41 -22.63 -9.69 -21.40
CA THR A 41 -23.91 -9.57 -22.12
C THR A 41 -24.26 -10.88 -22.83
N SER A 42 -23.31 -11.47 -23.58
CA SER A 42 -23.52 -12.77 -24.24
C SER A 42 -23.68 -13.91 -23.23
N TRP A 43 -22.99 -13.84 -22.09
CA TRP A 43 -23.17 -14.82 -21.02
C TRP A 43 -24.57 -14.78 -20.40
N LEU A 44 -25.17 -13.58 -20.26
CA LEU A 44 -26.53 -13.41 -19.72
C LEU A 44 -27.62 -14.01 -20.62
N GLU A 45 -27.39 -14.15 -21.93
CA GLU A 45 -28.33 -14.83 -22.84
C GLU A 45 -28.58 -16.29 -22.42
N GLN A 46 -27.58 -16.92 -21.78
CA GLN A 46 -27.67 -18.29 -21.27
C GLN A 46 -28.27 -18.35 -19.86
N PHE A 47 -28.33 -17.21 -19.15
CA PHE A 47 -28.76 -17.12 -17.75
C PHE A 47 -29.71 -15.93 -17.52
N PRO A 48 -30.94 -15.98 -18.07
CA PRO A 48 -31.88 -14.85 -18.07
C PRO A 48 -32.28 -14.37 -16.66
N ALA A 49 -32.17 -15.24 -15.65
CA ALA A 49 -32.34 -14.92 -14.24
C ALA A 49 -31.56 -13.67 -13.79
N PHE A 50 -30.36 -13.45 -14.31
CA PHE A 50 -29.50 -12.32 -13.94
C PHE A 50 -29.90 -10.99 -14.61
N VAL A 51 -30.79 -11.01 -15.62
CA VAL A 51 -31.25 -9.81 -16.37
C VAL A 51 -32.29 -9.01 -15.58
N THR A 52 -32.86 -9.59 -14.53
CA THR A 52 -33.90 -8.97 -13.69
C THR A 52 -33.43 -7.70 -12.97
N VAL A 53 -32.12 -7.57 -12.73
CA VAL A 53 -31.51 -6.44 -12.02
C VAL A 53 -31.23 -5.28 -12.98
N LYS A 54 -31.73 -4.08 -12.64
CA LYS A 54 -31.63 -2.87 -13.48
C LYS A 54 -30.74 -1.79 -12.87
N GLY A 55 -30.46 -0.76 -13.67
CA GLY A 55 -29.70 0.42 -13.22
C GLY A 55 -28.23 0.11 -12.92
N LEU A 56 -27.69 0.73 -11.88
CA LEU A 56 -26.29 0.52 -11.47
C LEU A 56 -26.03 -0.89 -10.93
N ALA A 57 -27.05 -1.57 -10.41
CA ALA A 57 -26.93 -2.94 -9.93
C ALA A 57 -26.87 -3.99 -11.06
N SER A 58 -27.23 -3.61 -12.30
CA SER A 58 -27.19 -4.52 -13.45
C SER A 58 -25.80 -5.12 -13.66
N VAL A 59 -25.76 -6.39 -14.04
CA VAL A 59 -24.53 -7.12 -14.40
C VAL A 59 -23.79 -6.43 -15.55
N THR A 60 -24.51 -5.80 -16.48
CA THR A 60 -23.92 -5.09 -17.63
C THR A 60 -23.51 -3.65 -17.31
N SER A 61 -23.81 -3.16 -16.09
CA SER A 61 -23.40 -1.82 -15.67
C SER A 61 -21.90 -1.79 -15.33
N ASN A 62 -21.23 -0.71 -15.73
CA ASN A 62 -19.84 -0.40 -15.37
C ASN A 62 -18.86 -1.57 -15.56
N ILE A 63 -19.03 -2.34 -16.63
CA ILE A 63 -18.12 -3.42 -17.01
C ILE A 63 -16.79 -2.87 -17.55
N ARG A 64 -15.75 -3.71 -17.51
CA ARG A 64 -14.49 -3.45 -18.21
C ARG A 64 -14.73 -3.31 -19.71
N ASN A 65 -14.13 -2.28 -20.31
CA ASN A 65 -14.33 -1.98 -21.72
C ASN A 65 -13.60 -2.95 -22.66
N ASN A 66 -12.49 -3.56 -22.21
CA ASN A 66 -11.64 -4.44 -23.01
C ASN A 66 -11.26 -5.70 -22.22
N GLY A 67 -11.14 -6.82 -22.92
CA GLY A 67 -10.67 -8.09 -22.39
C GLY A 67 -11.69 -8.77 -21.48
N LEU A 68 -11.19 -9.47 -20.47
CA LEU A 68 -12.01 -10.24 -19.54
C LEU A 68 -12.89 -9.34 -18.66
N GLN A 69 -14.19 -9.68 -18.54
CA GLN A 69 -15.17 -8.86 -17.82
C GLN A 69 -15.60 -9.47 -16.48
N ALA A 70 -15.63 -10.79 -16.37
CA ALA A 70 -15.97 -11.48 -15.12
C ALA A 70 -15.35 -12.88 -15.05
N TYR A 71 -15.47 -13.50 -13.89
CA TYR A 71 -15.29 -14.94 -13.69
C TYR A 71 -16.60 -15.58 -13.24
N THR A 72 -16.84 -16.84 -13.57
CA THR A 72 -18.04 -17.58 -13.13
C THR A 72 -17.67 -18.95 -12.60
N VAL A 73 -18.43 -19.44 -11.62
CA VAL A 73 -18.30 -20.83 -11.19
C VAL A 73 -19.53 -21.31 -10.41
N ASN A 74 -19.74 -22.62 -10.34
CA ASN A 74 -20.67 -23.20 -9.38
C ASN A 74 -19.91 -23.54 -8.09
N SER A 75 -20.32 -23.00 -6.94
CA SER A 75 -19.66 -23.21 -5.64
C SER A 75 -20.65 -23.32 -4.49
N ASN A 76 -20.14 -23.58 -3.28
CA ASN A 76 -20.94 -23.53 -2.07
C ASN A 76 -21.27 -22.07 -1.72
N ILE A 77 -22.55 -21.77 -1.61
CA ILE A 77 -23.05 -20.42 -1.26
C ILE A 77 -22.51 -19.90 0.09
N GLN A 78 -22.15 -20.81 1.00
CA GLN A 78 -21.61 -20.51 2.32
C GLN A 78 -20.29 -19.72 2.27
N LEU A 79 -19.61 -19.68 1.10
CA LEU A 79 -18.41 -18.87 0.91
C LEU A 79 -18.72 -17.38 0.74
N LEU A 80 -19.97 -16.99 0.45
CA LEU A 80 -20.32 -15.61 0.12
C LEU A 80 -19.86 -14.57 1.17
N PRO A 81 -20.11 -14.74 2.49
CA PRO A 81 -19.63 -13.77 3.49
C PRO A 81 -18.10 -13.59 3.47
N THR A 82 -17.36 -14.69 3.32
CA THR A 82 -15.89 -14.68 3.22
C THR A 82 -15.43 -13.96 1.95
N LEU A 83 -16.04 -14.25 0.81
CA LEU A 83 -15.69 -13.65 -0.47
C LEU A 83 -15.97 -12.14 -0.50
N VAL A 84 -17.10 -11.70 0.09
CA VAL A 84 -17.44 -10.27 0.24
C VAL A 84 -16.38 -9.53 1.06
N LYS A 85 -15.85 -10.16 2.12
CA LYS A 85 -14.84 -9.57 2.99
C LYS A 85 -13.43 -9.61 2.37
N LYS A 86 -13.06 -10.65 1.62
CA LYS A 86 -11.66 -10.90 1.23
C LYS A 86 -11.24 -10.41 -0.15
N LEU A 87 -12.10 -10.48 -1.18
CA LEU A 87 -11.69 -10.28 -2.58
C LEU A 87 -11.16 -8.87 -2.90
N SER A 88 -10.12 -8.80 -3.75
CA SER A 88 -9.38 -7.56 -4.06
C SER A 88 -9.76 -6.93 -5.41
N PHE A 89 -10.10 -7.76 -6.40
CA PHE A 89 -10.25 -7.35 -7.80
C PHE A 89 -11.71 -7.35 -8.32
N ILE A 90 -12.66 -7.71 -7.45
CA ILE A 90 -14.07 -7.87 -7.81
C ILE A 90 -14.87 -6.61 -7.46
N GLN A 91 -15.66 -6.15 -8.42
CA GLN A 91 -16.58 -5.02 -8.32
C GLN A 91 -17.88 -5.41 -7.65
N ASP A 92 -18.48 -6.52 -8.12
CA ASP A 92 -19.77 -7.04 -7.68
C ASP A 92 -19.72 -8.57 -7.73
N ILE A 93 -20.38 -9.21 -6.77
CA ILE A 93 -20.60 -10.65 -6.73
C ILE A 93 -22.10 -10.87 -6.95
N TYR A 94 -22.45 -11.74 -7.90
CA TYR A 94 -23.83 -12.19 -8.09
C TYR A 94 -23.88 -13.70 -7.83
N CYS A 95 -24.85 -14.15 -7.03
CA CYS A 95 -25.06 -15.55 -6.71
C CYS A 95 -26.50 -15.95 -7.02
N LEU A 96 -26.69 -16.89 -7.93
CA LEU A 96 -28.00 -17.48 -8.22
C LEU A 96 -28.13 -18.84 -7.53
N ILE A 97 -29.20 -18.99 -6.76
CA ILE A 97 -29.58 -20.24 -6.07
C ILE A 97 -31.05 -20.55 -6.33
N GLU A 98 -31.42 -21.83 -6.25
CA GLU A 98 -32.81 -22.27 -6.24
C GLU A 98 -33.47 -21.93 -4.90
N GLU A 99 -34.74 -21.54 -4.95
CA GLU A 99 -35.54 -21.24 -3.76
C GLU A 99 -35.95 -22.54 -3.05
N SER A 100 -35.61 -22.62 -1.77
CA SER A 100 -35.88 -23.73 -0.87
C SER A 100 -35.93 -23.22 0.58
N HIS A 101 -36.41 -24.05 1.52
CA HIS A 101 -36.34 -23.70 2.95
C HIS A 101 -34.89 -23.44 3.42
N GLU A 102 -33.94 -24.26 2.96
CA GLU A 102 -32.52 -24.07 3.30
C GLU A 102 -31.96 -22.77 2.73
N SER A 103 -32.32 -22.40 1.49
CA SER A 103 -31.84 -21.16 0.87
C SER A 103 -32.41 -19.92 1.55
N GLU A 104 -33.67 -19.94 1.95
CA GLU A 104 -34.30 -18.82 2.66
C GLU A 104 -33.71 -18.66 4.07
N PHE A 105 -33.45 -19.77 4.77
CA PHE A 105 -32.75 -19.72 6.05
C PHE A 105 -31.35 -19.12 5.90
N PHE A 106 -30.58 -19.59 4.91
CA PHE A 106 -29.26 -19.03 4.62
C PHE A 106 -29.34 -17.53 4.31
N VAL A 107 -30.29 -17.09 3.49
CA VAL A 107 -30.49 -15.67 3.16
C VAL A 107 -30.75 -14.86 4.42
N GLN A 108 -31.54 -15.35 5.37
CA GLN A 108 -31.76 -14.69 6.66
C GLN A 108 -30.45 -14.56 7.45
N GLU A 109 -29.67 -15.64 7.56
CA GLU A 109 -28.40 -15.67 8.27
C GLU A 109 -27.35 -14.71 7.68
N ILE A 110 -27.13 -14.73 6.36
CA ILE A 110 -26.17 -13.79 5.73
C ILE A 110 -26.66 -12.35 5.74
N THR A 111 -27.97 -12.14 5.77
CA THR A 111 -28.57 -10.82 5.92
C THR A 111 -28.24 -10.26 7.31
N GLU A 112 -27.88 -11.05 8.31
CA GLU A 112 -27.36 -10.54 9.58
C GLU A 112 -25.88 -10.16 9.48
N GLN A 113 -25.07 -10.96 8.76
CA GLN A 113 -23.61 -10.77 8.68
C GLN A 113 -23.16 -9.66 7.73
N ILE A 114 -23.85 -9.50 6.59
CA ILE A 114 -23.44 -8.61 5.49
C ILE A 114 -24.60 -7.80 4.88
N LYS A 115 -25.74 -7.66 5.58
CA LYS A 115 -26.95 -6.89 5.14
C LYS A 115 -26.63 -5.64 4.32
N PRO A 116 -25.74 -4.75 4.82
CA PRO A 116 -25.67 -3.41 4.28
C PRO A 116 -25.12 -3.42 2.85
N VAL A 117 -24.31 -4.43 2.52
CA VAL A 117 -23.61 -4.54 1.23
C VAL A 117 -24.21 -5.61 0.31
N ILE A 118 -25.40 -6.14 0.62
CA ILE A 118 -26.12 -7.08 -0.25
C ILE A 118 -27.53 -6.61 -0.60
N ASN A 119 -28.04 -7.06 -1.74
CA ASN A 119 -29.45 -7.02 -2.10
C ASN A 119 -29.90 -8.39 -2.59
N VAL A 120 -31.17 -8.73 -2.34
CA VAL A 120 -31.73 -10.04 -2.64
C VAL A 120 -32.96 -9.87 -3.52
N TYR A 121 -32.95 -10.50 -4.68
CA TYR A 121 -34.05 -10.50 -5.64
C TYR A 121 -34.65 -11.90 -5.70
N ARG A 122 -35.98 -11.98 -5.74
CA ARG A 122 -36.72 -13.25 -5.84
C ARG A 122 -37.58 -13.23 -7.10
N PHE A 123 -37.52 -14.31 -7.87
CA PHE A 123 -38.31 -14.48 -9.08
C PHE A 123 -38.32 -15.95 -9.50
N ASP A 124 -39.45 -16.45 -10.01
CA ASP A 124 -39.58 -17.75 -10.67
C ASP A 124 -38.90 -18.93 -9.92
N GLY A 125 -39.05 -19.02 -8.60
CA GLY A 125 -38.45 -20.08 -7.78
C GLY A 125 -36.93 -19.99 -7.62
N HIS A 126 -36.35 -18.81 -7.85
CA HIS A 126 -34.93 -18.54 -7.70
C HIS A 126 -34.69 -17.32 -6.81
N ILE A 127 -33.53 -17.34 -6.15
CA ILE A 127 -33.01 -16.21 -5.38
C ILE A 127 -31.70 -15.74 -6.03
N LEU A 128 -31.63 -14.46 -6.37
CA LEU A 128 -30.41 -13.80 -6.82
C LEU A 128 -29.90 -12.86 -5.73
N ILE A 129 -28.70 -13.15 -5.22
CA ILE A 129 -28.03 -12.30 -4.24
C ILE A 129 -26.97 -11.47 -4.98
N HIS A 130 -27.08 -10.15 -4.91
CA HIS A 130 -26.08 -9.19 -5.38
C HIS A 130 -25.32 -8.62 -4.19
N ALA A 131 -23.99 -8.71 -4.18
CA ALA A 131 -23.14 -8.18 -3.13
C ALA A 131 -22.06 -7.26 -3.69
N VAL A 132 -21.74 -6.19 -2.95
CA VAL A 132 -20.59 -5.32 -3.23
C VAL A 132 -19.45 -5.70 -2.27
N PRO A 133 -18.29 -6.19 -2.77
CA PRO A 133 -17.15 -6.52 -1.92
C PRO A 133 -16.62 -5.32 -1.13
N LEU A 134 -16.15 -5.60 0.08
CA LEU A 134 -15.65 -4.60 1.01
C LEU A 134 -14.48 -3.79 0.43
N TYR A 135 -13.56 -4.44 -0.26
CA TYR A 135 -12.42 -3.76 -0.88
C TYR A 135 -12.84 -2.78 -1.99
N ALA A 136 -13.92 -3.08 -2.74
CA ALA A 136 -14.46 -2.15 -3.72
C ALA A 136 -14.98 -0.87 -3.04
N LEU A 137 -15.58 -0.98 -1.85
CA LEU A 137 -16.04 0.17 -1.05
C LEU A 137 -14.87 0.98 -0.49
N TYR A 138 -13.81 0.33 -0.01
CA TYR A 138 -12.61 1.00 0.48
C TYR A 138 -12.00 1.95 -0.57
N GLU A 139 -11.96 1.54 -1.83
CA GLU A 139 -11.45 2.39 -2.91
C GLU A 139 -12.39 3.52 -3.30
N MET A 140 -13.70 3.31 -3.11
CA MET A 140 -14.70 4.35 -3.34
C MET A 140 -14.76 5.38 -2.19
N ALA A 141 -14.25 5.04 -1.00
CA ALA A 141 -14.29 5.89 0.18
C ALA A 141 -13.65 7.27 -0.06
N GLU A 142 -12.56 7.37 -0.83
CA GLU A 142 -11.93 8.67 -1.12
C GLU A 142 -12.87 9.62 -1.88
N VAL A 143 -13.69 9.10 -2.79
CA VAL A 143 -14.67 9.92 -3.51
C VAL A 143 -15.71 10.45 -2.53
N ILE A 144 -16.13 9.63 -1.56
CA ILE A 144 -17.07 10.03 -0.52
C ILE A 144 -16.44 11.09 0.40
N VAL A 145 -15.19 10.93 0.82
CA VAL A 145 -14.45 11.94 1.61
C VAL A 145 -14.43 13.29 0.90
N LYS A 146 -14.14 13.31 -0.41
CA LYS A 146 -14.11 14.53 -1.23
C LYS A 146 -15.49 15.16 -1.46
N LYS A 147 -16.56 14.37 -1.32
CA LYS A 147 -17.95 14.80 -1.53
C LYS A 147 -18.70 15.08 -0.23
N SER A 148 -18.00 15.01 0.90
CA SER A 148 -18.58 15.21 2.22
C SER A 148 -17.90 16.38 2.92
N SER A 149 -18.68 17.18 3.62
CA SER A 149 -18.21 18.38 4.34
C SER A 149 -17.75 18.04 5.75
N ASN A 150 -18.31 16.99 6.35
CA ASN A 150 -18.03 16.58 7.73
C ASN A 150 -18.23 15.06 7.91
N PRO A 151 -17.83 14.48 9.06
CA PRO A 151 -17.96 13.05 9.37
C PRO A 151 -19.39 12.49 9.26
N ILE A 152 -20.39 13.23 9.73
CA ILE A 152 -21.80 12.80 9.69
C ILE A 152 -22.27 12.68 8.23
N GLU A 153 -21.96 13.68 7.41
CA GLU A 153 -22.26 13.63 5.98
C GLU A 153 -21.51 12.49 5.28
N ALA A 154 -20.28 12.19 5.69
CA ALA A 154 -19.50 11.09 5.14
C ALA A 154 -20.16 9.73 5.39
N LYS A 155 -20.66 9.48 6.61
CA LYS A 155 -21.45 8.27 6.96
C LYS A 155 -22.74 8.16 6.14
N ASN A 156 -23.44 9.28 5.95
CA ASN A 156 -24.66 9.30 5.13
C ASN A 156 -24.35 9.01 3.65
N ASN A 157 -23.30 9.64 3.10
CA ASN A 157 -22.93 9.50 1.70
C ASN A 157 -22.41 8.09 1.37
N ILE A 158 -21.70 7.40 2.27
CA ILE A 158 -21.32 5.99 2.05
C ILE A 158 -22.56 5.07 2.03
N ASN A 159 -23.54 5.31 2.90
CA ASN A 159 -24.81 4.56 2.88
C ASN A 159 -25.59 4.81 1.57
N LEU A 160 -25.68 6.06 1.12
CA LEU A 160 -26.30 6.40 -0.18
C LEU A 160 -25.58 5.74 -1.35
N LEU A 161 -24.25 5.74 -1.35
CA LEU A 161 -23.43 5.06 -2.36
C LEU A 161 -23.80 3.57 -2.42
N VAL A 162 -23.74 2.87 -1.28
CA VAL A 162 -24.01 1.42 -1.21
C VAL A 162 -25.43 1.11 -1.68
N ASN A 163 -26.43 1.88 -1.25
CA ASN A 163 -27.80 1.71 -1.70
C ASN A 163 -27.98 1.90 -3.21
N ALA A 164 -27.29 2.88 -3.80
CA ALA A 164 -27.34 3.11 -5.24
C ALA A 164 -26.65 1.98 -6.03
N LEU A 165 -25.49 1.50 -5.58
CA LEU A 165 -24.79 0.36 -6.19
C LEU A 165 -25.65 -0.91 -6.18
N LEU A 166 -26.35 -1.15 -5.08
CA LEU A 166 -27.25 -2.30 -4.88
C LEU A 166 -28.65 -2.11 -5.49
N GLY A 167 -28.93 -0.98 -6.14
CA GLY A 167 -30.24 -0.71 -6.73
C GLY A 167 -31.38 -0.59 -5.71
N LYS A 168 -31.07 -0.27 -4.45
CA LYS A 168 -32.04 -0.08 -3.35
C LYS A 168 -32.68 1.31 -3.35
N THR A 169 -32.17 2.25 -4.15
CA THR A 169 -32.68 3.63 -4.21
C THR A 169 -32.62 4.18 -5.64
N ASN A 170 -33.59 5.05 -5.96
CA ASN A 170 -33.61 5.86 -7.18
C ASN A 170 -33.26 7.33 -6.92
N GLU A 171 -32.76 7.66 -5.72
CA GLU A 171 -32.40 9.02 -5.36
C GLU A 171 -31.28 9.56 -6.26
N LYS A 172 -31.52 10.71 -6.90
CA LYS A 172 -30.57 11.34 -7.82
C LYS A 172 -29.21 11.62 -7.19
N LYS A 173 -29.16 12.05 -5.92
CA LYS A 173 -27.91 12.31 -5.19
C LYS A 173 -27.11 11.01 -5.03
N ALA A 174 -27.76 9.92 -4.61
CA ALA A 174 -27.14 8.62 -4.43
C ALA A 174 -26.56 8.07 -5.74
N ILE A 175 -27.33 8.13 -6.83
CA ILE A 175 -26.90 7.72 -8.17
C ILE A 175 -25.68 8.55 -8.62
N THR A 176 -25.73 9.87 -8.46
CA THR A 176 -24.62 10.77 -8.85
C THR A 176 -23.34 10.46 -8.07
N LEU A 177 -23.45 10.16 -6.77
CA LEU A 177 -22.33 9.74 -5.93
C LEU A 177 -21.74 8.41 -6.43
N ALA A 178 -22.58 7.43 -6.72
CA ALA A 178 -22.16 6.12 -7.22
C ALA A 178 -21.49 6.21 -8.59
N GLU A 179 -22.06 6.95 -9.53
CA GLU A 179 -21.44 7.19 -10.83
C GLU A 179 -20.07 7.87 -10.71
N ALA A 180 -19.91 8.80 -9.75
CA ALA A 180 -18.61 9.43 -9.50
C ALA A 180 -17.60 8.43 -8.93
N ALA A 181 -18.03 7.56 -8.01
CA ALA A 181 -17.20 6.54 -7.38
C ALA A 181 -16.74 5.43 -8.33
N LEU A 182 -17.55 5.11 -9.36
CA LEU A 182 -17.26 4.11 -10.38
C LEU A 182 -16.31 4.60 -11.48
N ARG A 183 -15.92 5.88 -11.49
CA ARG A 183 -15.00 6.40 -12.49
C ARG A 183 -13.58 5.83 -12.27
N PRO A 184 -12.84 5.49 -13.33
CA PRO A 184 -11.48 4.92 -13.23
C PRO A 184 -10.43 5.80 -12.53
N LYS A 185 -10.73 7.07 -12.23
CA LYS A 185 -9.81 8.00 -11.56
C LYS A 185 -9.87 7.93 -10.02
N SER A 186 -10.61 6.97 -9.44
CA SER A 186 -10.55 6.70 -8.01
C SER A 186 -9.14 6.27 -7.60
N SER A 187 -8.71 6.68 -6.39
CA SER A 187 -7.37 6.34 -5.91
C SER A 187 -7.22 4.83 -5.74
N LEU A 188 -6.05 4.33 -6.14
CA LEU A 188 -5.63 2.95 -5.93
C LEU A 188 -5.01 2.72 -4.54
N SER A 189 -5.05 3.73 -3.67
CA SER A 189 -4.57 3.70 -2.29
C SER A 189 -5.74 3.95 -1.34
N PRO A 190 -6.58 2.92 -1.09
CA PRO A 190 -7.76 3.05 -0.25
C PRO A 190 -7.41 3.35 1.22
N LEU A 191 -8.41 3.80 1.99
CA LEU A 191 -8.29 4.04 3.43
C LEU A 191 -7.02 4.85 3.80
N SER A 192 -6.21 4.37 4.75
CA SER A 192 -5.00 5.01 5.25
C SER A 192 -3.74 4.70 4.44
N HIS A 193 -3.84 4.03 3.29
CA HIS A 193 -2.66 3.75 2.43
C HIS A 193 -1.93 5.03 1.98
N ASP A 194 -2.68 6.13 1.85
CA ASP A 194 -2.20 7.46 1.48
C ASP A 194 -2.08 8.42 2.68
N ILE A 195 -1.78 7.91 3.89
CA ILE A 195 -1.55 8.75 5.08
C ILE A 195 -0.30 9.63 4.95
N HIS A 196 0.66 9.17 4.14
CA HIS A 196 1.89 9.88 3.87
C HIS A 196 2.28 9.80 2.39
N TYR A 197 2.87 10.88 1.86
CA TYR A 197 3.55 10.90 0.58
C TYR A 197 4.86 10.09 0.65
N TYR A 198 4.70 8.77 0.52
CA TYR A 198 5.80 7.82 0.51
C TYR A 198 6.12 7.38 -0.93
N LYS A 199 7.40 7.32 -1.30
CA LYS A 199 7.85 6.83 -2.62
C LYS A 199 7.97 5.31 -2.62
N ALA A 200 7.78 4.68 -3.78
CA ALA A 200 7.88 3.22 -3.93
C ALA A 200 6.94 2.44 -2.99
N LYS A 201 5.68 2.87 -2.89
CA LYS A 201 4.65 2.15 -2.13
C LYS A 201 4.26 0.86 -2.83
N PHE A 202 4.15 -0.20 -2.04
CA PHE A 202 3.59 -1.48 -2.46
C PHE A 202 2.10 -1.30 -2.82
N PHE A 203 1.66 -1.86 -3.95
CA PHE A 203 0.29 -1.74 -4.45
C PHE A 203 -0.70 -2.53 -3.57
N PRO A 204 -1.68 -1.87 -2.91
CA PRO A 204 -2.55 -2.51 -1.94
C PRO A 204 -3.34 -3.74 -2.45
N ARG A 205 -3.91 -3.70 -3.67
CA ARG A 205 -4.63 -4.87 -4.22
C ARG A 205 -3.74 -6.09 -4.38
N MET A 206 -2.50 -5.87 -4.82
CA MET A 206 -1.54 -6.95 -4.96
C MET A 206 -1.18 -7.52 -3.59
N ALA A 207 -0.88 -6.68 -2.60
CA ALA A 207 -0.59 -7.15 -1.25
C ALA A 207 -1.74 -7.99 -0.67
N ARG A 208 -2.99 -7.50 -0.78
CA ARG A 208 -4.19 -8.22 -0.33
C ARG A 208 -4.38 -9.56 -1.03
N SER A 209 -4.26 -9.57 -2.36
CA SER A 209 -4.39 -10.79 -3.16
C SER A 209 -3.33 -11.83 -2.81
N LEU A 210 -2.09 -11.42 -2.59
CA LEU A 210 -1.02 -12.32 -2.19
C LEU A 210 -1.22 -12.87 -0.77
N LEU A 211 -1.75 -12.06 0.16
CA LEU A 211 -2.15 -12.55 1.49
C LEU A 211 -3.29 -13.56 1.41
N ASN A 212 -4.31 -13.32 0.57
CA ASN A 212 -5.39 -14.30 0.33
C ASN A 212 -4.84 -15.60 -0.26
N ILE A 213 -3.98 -15.52 -1.28
CA ILE A 213 -3.34 -16.69 -1.90
C ILE A 213 -2.49 -17.46 -0.88
N ALA A 214 -1.66 -16.78 -0.09
CA ALA A 214 -0.81 -17.41 0.90
C ALA A 214 -1.61 -18.04 2.05
N SER A 215 -2.62 -17.33 2.56
CA SER A 215 -3.43 -17.79 3.70
C SER A 215 -4.31 -18.99 3.37
N SER A 216 -4.80 -19.10 2.14
CA SER A 216 -5.58 -20.26 1.69
C SER A 216 -4.77 -21.56 1.61
N ASN A 217 -3.44 -21.49 1.53
CA ASN A 217 -2.57 -22.66 1.38
C ASN A 217 -2.03 -23.21 2.71
N ILE A 218 -2.55 -22.74 3.85
CA ILE A 218 -2.02 -23.07 5.18
C ILE A 218 -3.16 -23.47 6.11
N ASP A 219 -3.12 -24.70 6.62
CA ASP A 219 -4.17 -25.26 7.50
C ASP A 219 -4.06 -24.81 8.98
N TYR A 220 -3.02 -24.06 9.34
CA TYR A 220 -2.78 -23.58 10.71
C TYR A 220 -3.57 -22.29 11.02
N GLN A 221 -4.10 -22.15 12.23
CA GLN A 221 -4.76 -20.92 12.72
C GLN A 221 -4.39 -20.62 14.20
N PRO A 222 -4.20 -19.34 14.59
CA PRO A 222 -4.19 -18.16 13.73
C PRO A 222 -2.91 -18.09 12.89
N GLN A 223 -3.03 -17.66 11.63
CA GLN A 223 -1.88 -17.42 10.77
C GLN A 223 -1.25 -16.06 11.07
N LYS A 224 0.07 -16.04 11.27
CA LYS A 224 0.84 -14.80 11.51
C LYS A 224 1.62 -14.38 10.27
N VAL A 225 1.57 -13.08 9.96
CA VAL A 225 2.28 -12.47 8.83
C VAL A 225 3.51 -11.70 9.32
N ILE A 226 4.63 -11.80 8.61
CA ILE A 226 5.78 -10.91 8.82
C ILE A 226 6.13 -10.13 7.54
N ASN A 227 6.51 -8.87 7.71
CA ASN A 227 7.16 -8.06 6.69
C ASN A 227 8.41 -7.40 7.29
N ASN A 228 9.59 -7.86 6.89
CA ASN A 228 10.88 -7.35 7.39
C ASN A 228 11.46 -6.16 6.61
N PHE A 229 10.68 -5.56 5.71
CA PHE A 229 10.93 -4.27 5.07
C PHE A 229 9.61 -3.50 4.99
N VAL A 230 9.08 -3.11 6.14
CA VAL A 230 7.68 -2.67 6.26
C VAL A 230 7.36 -1.41 5.43
N GLY A 231 8.35 -0.53 5.25
CA GLY A 231 8.21 0.75 4.60
C GLY A 231 7.03 1.55 5.15
N SER A 232 6.09 1.92 4.28
CA SER A 232 4.87 2.64 4.68
C SER A 232 3.75 1.77 5.28
N GLY A 233 3.96 0.46 5.45
CA GLY A 233 2.99 -0.41 6.14
C GLY A 233 1.87 -1.01 5.28
N THR A 234 2.00 -1.09 3.96
CA THR A 234 0.94 -1.65 3.09
C THR A 234 0.57 -3.08 3.46
N THR A 235 1.56 -3.98 3.64
CA THR A 235 1.30 -5.38 3.98
C THR A 235 0.54 -5.51 5.30
N LEU A 236 0.94 -4.76 6.33
CA LEU A 236 0.34 -4.88 7.66
C LEU A 236 -1.09 -4.36 7.67
N LEU A 237 -1.37 -3.25 6.98
CA LEU A 237 -2.74 -2.74 6.89
C LEU A 237 -3.65 -3.75 6.18
N GLU A 238 -3.21 -4.35 5.06
CA GLU A 238 -4.00 -5.37 4.39
C GLU A 238 -4.14 -6.66 5.22
N ALA A 239 -3.10 -7.06 5.96
CA ALA A 239 -3.17 -8.18 6.89
C ALA A 239 -4.19 -7.92 8.00
N ALA A 240 -4.13 -6.74 8.63
CA ALA A 240 -5.07 -6.31 9.66
C ALA A 240 -6.53 -6.33 9.16
N LEU A 241 -6.77 -5.79 7.95
CA LEU A 241 -8.09 -5.78 7.29
C LEU A 241 -8.59 -7.17 6.87
N LEU A 242 -7.69 -8.15 6.74
CA LEU A 242 -8.02 -9.55 6.44
C LEU A 242 -8.18 -10.40 7.71
N GLY A 243 -7.98 -9.83 8.90
CA GLY A 243 -8.01 -10.56 10.16
C GLY A 243 -6.74 -11.38 10.43
N LEU A 244 -5.61 -11.03 9.79
CA LEU A 244 -4.33 -11.71 9.95
C LEU A 244 -3.41 -10.90 10.88
N PRO A 245 -3.07 -11.40 12.09
CA PRO A 245 -2.10 -10.75 12.94
C PRO A 245 -0.74 -10.62 12.25
N SER A 246 -0.05 -9.49 12.46
CA SER A 246 1.18 -9.22 11.70
C SER A 246 2.27 -8.48 12.48
N LEU A 247 3.53 -8.69 12.06
CA LEU A 247 4.69 -7.94 12.53
C LEU A 247 5.45 -7.31 11.37
N GLY A 248 5.78 -6.03 11.50
CA GLY A 248 6.60 -5.27 10.58
C GLY A 248 7.94 -4.89 11.19
N ILE A 249 9.02 -5.00 10.41
CA ILE A 249 10.35 -4.53 10.80
C ILE A 249 10.83 -3.52 9.75
N ASP A 250 11.38 -2.39 10.19
CA ASP A 250 12.12 -1.47 9.32
C ASP A 250 13.29 -0.88 10.07
N ILE A 251 14.33 -0.53 9.31
CA ILE A 251 15.49 0.16 9.84
C ILE A 251 15.28 1.67 9.89
N ASP A 252 14.34 2.20 9.09
CA ASP A 252 14.05 3.62 9.08
C ASP A 252 12.99 4.00 10.14
N PRO A 253 13.33 4.84 11.13
CA PRO A 253 12.39 5.24 12.18
C PRO A 253 11.17 5.97 11.63
N LEU A 254 11.30 6.69 10.50
CA LEU A 254 10.16 7.35 9.89
C LEU A 254 9.20 6.36 9.21
N SER A 255 9.70 5.35 8.49
CA SER A 255 8.90 4.22 7.98
C SER A 255 8.11 3.57 9.11
N VAL A 256 8.75 3.26 10.25
CA VAL A 256 8.10 2.66 11.43
C VAL A 256 6.96 3.55 11.93
N MET A 257 7.20 4.85 12.13
CA MET A 257 6.17 5.79 12.58
C MET A 257 5.00 5.89 11.59
N ILE A 258 5.28 5.96 10.29
CA ILE A 258 4.24 6.00 9.23
C ILE A 258 3.41 4.72 9.24
N SER A 259 4.06 3.56 9.35
CA SER A 259 3.39 2.26 9.38
C SER A 259 2.49 2.10 10.61
N LYS A 260 2.94 2.58 11.78
CA LYS A 260 2.11 2.61 13.01
C LYS A 260 0.89 3.51 12.84
N ALA A 261 1.10 4.78 12.46
CA ALA A 261 0.00 5.71 12.27
C ALA A 261 -1.01 5.25 11.21
N LYS A 262 -0.56 4.51 10.18
CA LYS A 262 -1.45 3.91 9.16
C LYS A 262 -2.44 2.91 9.77
N LEU A 263 -2.02 2.13 10.77
CA LEU A 263 -2.87 1.20 11.51
C LEU A 263 -3.72 1.98 12.53
N ASP A 264 -3.05 2.78 13.38
CA ASP A 264 -3.66 3.46 14.52
C ASP A 264 -4.74 4.47 14.12
N VAL A 265 -4.60 5.15 12.97
CA VAL A 265 -5.61 6.15 12.55
C VAL A 265 -7.00 5.56 12.36
N LEU A 266 -7.09 4.26 12.03
CA LEU A 266 -8.37 3.57 11.84
C LEU A 266 -8.97 3.04 13.15
N THR A 267 -8.22 3.06 14.25
CA THR A 267 -8.71 2.65 15.59
C THR A 267 -9.10 3.85 16.45
N VAL A 268 -8.84 5.07 15.98
CA VAL A 268 -9.23 6.31 16.66
C VAL A 268 -10.64 6.71 16.21
N GLY A 269 -11.44 7.23 17.15
CA GLY A 269 -12.76 7.77 16.83
C GLY A 269 -12.72 9.04 15.96
N SER A 270 -13.64 9.14 15.01
CA SER A 270 -13.78 10.32 14.13
C SER A 270 -14.16 11.59 14.92
N ASP A 271 -14.81 11.44 16.07
CA ASP A 271 -15.09 12.50 17.03
C ASP A 271 -13.80 13.04 17.68
N VAL A 272 -12.88 12.17 18.08
CA VAL A 272 -11.56 12.54 18.63
C VAL A 272 -10.78 13.35 17.59
N LEU A 273 -10.70 12.86 16.34
CA LEU A 273 -10.04 13.61 15.27
C LEU A 273 -10.74 14.94 14.93
N THR A 274 -12.06 15.03 15.14
CA THR A 274 -12.81 16.29 14.97
C THR A 274 -12.41 17.31 16.03
N LEU A 275 -12.27 16.89 17.29
CA LEU A 275 -11.79 17.76 18.36
C LEU A 275 -10.36 18.24 18.10
N GLU A 276 -9.47 17.35 17.66
CA GLU A 276 -8.10 17.73 17.30
C GLU A 276 -8.04 18.70 16.13
N LEU A 277 -8.93 18.55 15.13
CA LEU A 277 -9.05 19.51 14.02
C LEU A 277 -9.43 20.90 14.51
N ILE A 278 -10.47 21.01 15.34
CA ILE A 278 -10.93 22.29 15.90
C ILE A 278 -9.83 22.95 16.73
N LYS A 279 -9.16 22.18 17.61
CA LYS A 279 -8.04 22.69 18.41
C LYS A 279 -6.91 23.21 17.53
N ALA A 280 -6.52 22.45 16.51
CA ALA A 280 -5.46 22.84 15.58
C ALA A 280 -5.81 24.14 14.84
N GLU A 281 -7.03 24.27 14.33
CA GLU A 281 -7.51 25.49 13.67
C GLU A 281 -7.48 26.70 14.61
N GLN A 282 -7.93 26.54 15.86
CA GLN A 282 -7.90 27.59 16.86
C GLN A 282 -6.46 28.04 17.16
N LEU A 283 -5.55 27.11 17.47
CA LEU A 283 -4.16 27.45 17.80
C LEU A 283 -3.45 28.14 16.63
N LEU A 284 -3.66 27.65 15.41
CA LEU A 284 -3.07 28.25 14.21
C LEU A 284 -3.64 29.66 13.93
N ALA A 285 -4.92 29.90 14.21
CA ALA A 285 -5.52 31.23 14.09
C ALA A 285 -4.95 32.21 15.12
N HIS A 286 -4.77 31.79 16.38
CA HIS A 286 -4.18 32.63 17.44
C HIS A 286 -2.71 32.97 17.15
N ASN A 287 -1.92 32.00 16.68
CA ASN A 287 -0.51 32.23 16.34
C ASN A 287 -0.33 33.24 15.19
N ASN A 288 -1.24 33.24 14.21
CA ASN A 288 -1.23 34.25 13.16
C ASN A 288 -1.56 35.67 13.69
N GLN A 289 -2.39 35.77 14.73
CA GLN A 289 -2.72 37.05 15.37
C GLN A 289 -1.62 37.54 16.32
N SER A 290 -0.98 36.65 17.08
CA SER A 290 0.11 37.00 18.00
C SER A 290 1.40 37.37 17.26
N ALA A 291 1.68 36.76 16.10
CA ALA A 291 2.79 37.15 15.23
C ALA A 291 2.66 38.59 14.68
N LEU A 292 1.45 39.15 14.63
CA LEU A 292 1.20 40.55 14.27
C LEU A 292 1.40 41.53 15.43
N VAL A 293 1.52 41.04 16.68
CA VAL A 293 1.50 41.88 17.90
C VAL A 293 2.76 41.71 18.77
N ASN A 294 3.51 40.62 18.71
CA ASN A 294 4.79 40.48 19.44
C ASN A 294 5.72 39.40 18.86
N THR A 295 6.95 39.79 18.54
CA THR A 295 8.12 38.91 18.41
C THR A 295 8.63 38.54 19.80
N CYS A 296 8.16 37.45 20.41
CA CYS A 296 8.78 36.94 21.64
C CYS A 296 8.71 35.41 21.77
N ASN A 297 9.90 34.83 21.69
CA ASN A 297 10.41 33.62 22.34
C ASN A 297 9.40 32.76 23.12
N SER A 298 9.01 31.64 22.52
CA SER A 298 8.62 30.43 23.26
C SER A 298 9.11 29.18 22.53
N SER A 299 10.43 29.01 22.47
CA SER A 299 11.03 27.73 22.06
C SER A 299 10.97 26.74 23.23
N HIS A 300 9.82 26.10 23.41
CA HIS A 300 9.73 24.86 24.21
C HIS A 300 10.12 23.64 23.37
N LEU A 301 11.20 23.76 22.59
CA LEU A 301 11.77 22.66 21.82
C LEU A 301 13.21 22.47 22.28
N ASP A 302 13.51 21.28 22.78
CA ASP A 302 14.81 20.94 23.37
C ASP A 302 15.98 20.99 22.37
N ARG A 303 15.71 21.04 21.05
CA ARG A 303 16.76 21.04 20.01
C ARG A 303 16.42 21.92 18.80
N PRO A 304 17.37 22.76 18.32
CA PRO A 304 17.16 23.57 17.12
C PRO A 304 17.17 22.71 15.85
N ILE A 305 16.21 22.94 14.95
CA ILE A 305 16.17 22.30 13.62
C ILE A 305 17.32 22.86 12.77
N ARG A 306 18.24 21.99 12.35
CA ARG A 306 19.36 22.34 11.48
C ARG A 306 19.34 21.46 10.24
N PHE A 307 19.21 22.07 9.07
CA PHE A 307 19.27 21.35 7.80
C PHE A 307 20.74 21.13 7.36
N PRO A 308 21.06 19.98 6.74
CA PRO A 308 22.44 19.63 6.43
C PRO A 308 23.04 20.54 5.36
N SER A 309 24.36 20.76 5.46
CA SER A 309 25.09 21.69 4.58
C SER A 309 24.90 21.40 3.08
N TRP A 310 24.84 20.13 2.68
CA TRP A 310 24.62 19.74 1.28
C TRP A 310 23.23 20.13 0.77
N LEU A 311 22.22 20.20 1.64
CA LEU A 311 20.86 20.65 1.30
C LEU A 311 20.84 22.17 1.15
N MET A 312 21.49 22.88 2.06
CA MET A 312 21.62 24.34 2.06
C MET A 312 22.42 24.88 0.88
N LYS A 313 23.33 24.07 0.31
CA LYS A 313 24.06 24.42 -0.94
C LYS A 313 23.17 24.36 -2.20
N ASN A 314 21.93 23.87 -2.11
CA ASN A 314 21.03 23.84 -3.27
C ASN A 314 20.50 25.24 -3.57
N ARG A 315 20.67 25.71 -4.81
CA ARG A 315 20.22 27.05 -5.26
C ARG A 315 18.75 27.40 -4.97
N LYS A 316 17.89 26.40 -4.77
CA LYS A 316 16.45 26.62 -4.48
C LYS A 316 16.12 26.60 -2.98
N MET A 317 17.04 26.20 -2.12
CA MET A 317 16.90 26.25 -0.67
C MET A 317 17.65 27.49 -0.17
N THR A 318 17.01 28.65 -0.23
CA THR A 318 17.60 29.89 0.28
C THR A 318 17.49 29.94 1.82
N PRO A 319 18.29 30.77 2.50
CA PRO A 319 18.17 30.96 3.95
C PRO A 319 16.74 31.31 4.39
N GLU A 320 16.06 32.19 3.64
CA GLU A 320 14.70 32.64 3.95
C GLU A 320 13.69 31.49 3.86
N ILE A 321 13.81 30.62 2.85
CA ILE A 321 12.96 29.43 2.72
C ILE A 321 13.22 28.44 3.86
N ALA A 322 14.49 28.26 4.25
CA ALA A 322 14.84 27.39 5.36
C ALA A 322 14.29 27.93 6.69
N GLU A 323 14.40 29.23 6.94
CA GLU A 323 13.83 29.90 8.12
C GLU A 323 12.30 29.81 8.15
N GLU A 324 11.63 30.03 7.01
CA GLU A 324 10.18 29.84 6.87
C GLU A 324 9.79 28.40 7.22
N LEU A 325 10.48 27.40 6.67
CA LEU A 325 10.22 25.99 6.95
C LEU A 325 10.42 25.65 8.42
N VAL A 326 11.51 26.10 9.04
CA VAL A 326 11.77 25.90 10.47
C VAL A 326 10.66 26.52 11.31
N HIS A 327 10.26 27.76 10.98
CA HIS A 327 9.18 28.45 11.68
C HIS A 327 7.85 27.69 11.57
N GLU A 328 7.45 27.32 10.34
CA GLU A 328 6.22 26.56 10.10
C GLU A 328 6.23 25.19 10.80
N ILE A 329 7.37 24.49 10.82
CA ILE A 329 7.52 23.21 11.54
C ILE A 329 7.35 23.41 13.05
N ASN A 330 8.02 24.41 13.65
CA ASN A 330 7.93 24.69 15.08
C ASN A 330 6.49 25.04 15.51
N VAL A 331 5.78 25.84 14.70
CA VAL A 331 4.37 26.15 14.94
C VAL A 331 3.52 24.88 14.98
N LEU A 332 3.72 23.96 14.03
CA LEU A 332 2.97 22.70 14.02
C LEU A 332 3.39 21.73 15.11
N GLN A 333 4.66 21.74 15.55
CA GLN A 333 5.09 20.98 16.72
C GLN A 333 4.38 21.47 17.99
N GLN A 334 4.17 22.77 18.16
CA GLN A 334 3.35 23.29 19.27
C GLN A 334 1.90 22.80 19.20
N VAL A 335 1.29 22.79 18.00
CA VAL A 335 -0.05 22.23 17.80
C VAL A 335 -0.09 20.75 18.21
N ILE A 336 0.90 19.97 17.80
CA ILE A 336 1.02 18.54 18.14
C ILE A 336 1.16 18.33 19.64
N GLU A 337 2.02 19.10 20.32
CA GLU A 337 2.25 18.92 21.76
C GLU A 337 1.06 19.37 22.63
N ASN A 338 0.22 20.28 22.13
CA ASN A 338 -1.06 20.60 22.77
C ASN A 338 -2.18 19.61 22.42
N GLY A 339 -1.94 18.70 21.48
CA GLY A 339 -2.87 17.65 21.08
C GLY A 339 -2.98 16.51 22.10
N THR A 340 -4.03 15.73 21.96
CA THR A 340 -4.30 14.54 22.79
C THR A 340 -3.14 13.53 22.68
N PRO A 341 -2.53 13.05 23.79
CA PRO A 341 -1.31 12.23 23.79
C PRO A 341 -1.35 11.03 22.84
N GLU A 342 -2.47 10.30 22.82
CA GLU A 342 -2.67 9.11 22.00
C GLU A 342 -2.69 9.42 20.49
N ILE A 343 -3.02 10.66 20.12
CA ILE A 343 -3.15 11.12 18.72
C ILE A 343 -1.87 11.78 18.21
N ARG A 344 -0.98 12.24 19.09
CA ARG A 344 0.27 12.91 18.71
C ARG A 344 1.10 12.13 17.68
N PRO A 345 1.26 10.79 17.76
CA PRO A 345 1.99 10.05 16.72
C PRO A 345 1.37 10.19 15.32
N ILE A 346 0.04 10.18 15.23
CA ILE A 346 -0.70 10.37 13.97
C ILE A 346 -0.50 11.81 13.46
N LEU A 347 -0.59 12.82 14.34
CA LEU A 347 -0.34 14.21 13.94
C LEU A 347 1.11 14.44 13.49
N LYS A 348 2.10 13.78 14.11
CA LYS A 348 3.50 13.80 13.65
C LYS A 348 3.62 13.26 12.22
N VAL A 349 2.86 12.22 11.86
CA VAL A 349 2.80 11.72 10.49
C VAL A 349 2.12 12.71 9.53
N PHE A 350 1.07 13.43 9.96
CA PHE A 350 0.49 14.50 9.14
C PHE A 350 1.45 15.67 8.91
N LEU A 351 2.25 16.04 9.91
CA LEU A 351 3.34 17.02 9.73
C LEU A 351 4.40 16.50 8.76
N SER A 352 4.80 15.24 8.90
CA SER A 352 5.74 14.60 7.97
C SER A 352 5.23 14.59 6.52
N ASP A 353 3.94 14.30 6.33
CA ASP A 353 3.27 14.32 5.03
C ASP A 353 3.22 15.74 4.46
N ALA A 354 2.90 16.74 5.30
CA ALA A 354 2.92 18.15 4.92
C ALA A 354 4.32 18.59 4.45
N ILE A 355 5.37 18.25 5.20
CA ILE A 355 6.78 18.52 4.83
C ILE A 355 7.10 17.89 3.46
N SER A 356 6.76 16.60 3.30
CA SER A 356 7.04 15.84 2.07
C SER A 356 6.29 16.38 0.85
N ARG A 357 5.11 16.99 1.04
CA ARG A 357 4.33 17.64 -0.02
C ARG A 357 4.78 19.08 -0.28
N LYS A 358 5.22 19.82 0.73
CA LYS A 358 5.77 21.19 0.61
C LYS A 358 7.10 21.16 -0.10
N VAL A 359 8.01 20.26 0.25
CA VAL A 359 9.35 20.17 -0.35
C VAL A 359 9.54 18.83 -1.04
N ARG A 360 9.42 18.82 -2.37
CA ARG A 360 9.65 17.62 -3.16
C ARG A 360 11.11 17.57 -3.62
N MET A 361 11.81 16.54 -3.16
CA MET A 361 13.16 16.23 -3.63
C MET A 361 13.17 15.13 -4.70
N ARG A 362 13.87 15.41 -5.80
CA ARG A 362 14.09 14.47 -6.90
C ARG A 362 15.58 14.27 -7.14
N ILE A 363 16.06 13.04 -6.96
CA ILE A 363 17.46 12.71 -7.24
C ILE A 363 17.70 12.62 -8.76
N LEU A 364 18.85 13.14 -9.19
CA LEU A 364 19.27 13.30 -10.58
C LEU A 364 20.54 12.50 -10.87
N GLY A 365 20.70 12.10 -12.14
CA GLY A 365 21.95 11.50 -12.64
C GLY A 365 22.12 10.01 -12.32
N THR A 366 23.36 9.55 -12.30
CA THR A 366 23.75 8.13 -12.18
C THR A 366 24.26 7.74 -10.79
N GLY A 367 24.16 8.62 -9.79
CA GLY A 367 24.58 8.34 -8.41
C GLY A 367 25.53 9.38 -7.79
N SER A 368 25.77 10.52 -8.45
CA SER A 368 26.62 11.62 -7.93
C SER A 368 25.96 12.46 -6.83
N GLY A 369 24.86 12.00 -6.23
CA GLY A 369 24.15 12.72 -5.17
C GLY A 369 23.48 14.03 -5.60
N ARG A 370 23.42 14.34 -6.91
CA ARG A 370 22.73 15.54 -7.42
C ARG A 370 21.22 15.42 -7.23
N PHE A 371 20.56 16.51 -6.86
CA PHE A 371 19.10 16.53 -6.71
C PHE A 371 18.51 17.88 -7.12
N SER A 372 17.23 17.86 -7.49
CA SER A 372 16.42 19.07 -7.62
C SER A 372 15.38 19.15 -6.51
N LEU A 373 15.06 20.38 -6.14
CA LEU A 373 13.96 20.70 -5.23
C LEU A 373 12.82 21.37 -6.01
N SER A 374 11.61 21.16 -5.54
CA SER A 374 10.44 21.96 -5.92
C SER A 374 9.57 22.18 -4.71
N PHE A 375 9.03 23.39 -4.59
CA PHE A 375 8.26 23.84 -3.45
C PHE A 375 6.79 24.00 -3.82
N SER A 376 5.91 23.57 -2.92
CA SER A 376 4.47 23.83 -3.01
C SER A 376 4.16 25.28 -2.62
N LYS A 377 3.13 25.86 -3.24
CA LYS A 377 2.59 27.17 -2.84
C LYS A 377 1.76 27.13 -1.55
N TYR A 378 1.40 25.93 -1.08
CA TYR A 378 0.62 25.75 0.15
C TYR A 378 1.56 25.74 1.36
N THR A 379 1.14 26.37 2.47
CA THR A 379 1.81 26.32 3.76
C THR A 379 1.72 24.91 4.37
N LEU A 380 2.67 24.53 5.21
CA LEU A 380 2.63 23.31 6.01
C LEU A 380 1.34 23.25 6.83
N SER A 381 0.93 24.34 7.47
CA SER A 381 -0.31 24.38 8.25
C SER A 381 -1.54 24.04 7.41
N SER A 382 -1.62 24.58 6.19
CA SER A 382 -2.73 24.26 5.28
C SER A 382 -2.71 22.82 4.76
N LEU A 383 -1.52 22.24 4.57
CA LEU A 383 -1.37 20.84 4.16
C LEU A 383 -1.71 19.88 5.31
N PHE A 384 -1.25 20.21 6.52
CA PHE A 384 -1.53 19.50 7.76
C PHE A 384 -3.04 19.44 8.05
N LEU A 385 -3.72 20.59 8.05
CA LEU A 385 -5.17 20.67 8.29
C LEU A 385 -5.97 19.90 7.24
N LYS A 386 -5.55 19.95 5.96
CA LYS A 386 -6.19 19.14 4.89
C LYS A 386 -6.06 17.64 5.13
N SER A 387 -4.90 17.19 5.61
CA SER A 387 -4.71 15.78 5.95
C SER A 387 -5.58 15.40 7.15
N LEU A 388 -5.59 16.22 8.20
CA LEU A 388 -6.44 15.99 9.38
C LEU A 388 -7.94 15.93 9.00
N GLU A 389 -8.45 16.91 8.25
CA GLU A 389 -9.84 16.93 7.76
C GLU A 389 -10.18 15.71 6.89
N LYS A 390 -9.27 15.32 5.98
CA LYS A 390 -9.43 14.12 5.16
C LYS A 390 -9.61 12.88 6.04
N TYR A 391 -8.75 12.71 7.04
CA TYR A 391 -8.75 11.52 7.89
C TYR A 391 -9.91 11.50 8.88
N THR A 392 -10.35 12.64 9.41
CA THR A 392 -11.59 12.72 10.22
C THR A 392 -12.80 12.16 9.46
N LYS A 393 -12.96 12.54 8.19
CA LYS A 393 -14.06 12.04 7.33
C LYS A 393 -13.87 10.58 6.91
N LEU A 394 -12.63 10.17 6.64
CA LEU A 394 -12.32 8.79 6.25
C LEU A 394 -12.60 7.81 7.39
N VAL A 395 -12.16 8.13 8.60
CA VAL A 395 -12.38 7.32 9.80
C VAL A 395 -13.87 7.16 10.06
N ALA A 396 -14.68 8.21 9.87
CA ALA A 396 -16.13 8.10 9.98
C ALA A 396 -16.75 7.10 8.99
N ILE A 397 -16.23 7.02 7.76
CA ILE A 397 -16.64 6.00 6.79
C ILE A 397 -16.20 4.61 7.25
N TYR A 398 -14.99 4.49 7.78
CA TYR A 398 -14.48 3.22 8.29
C TYR A 398 -15.29 2.71 9.49
N GLU A 399 -15.61 3.56 10.48
CA GLU A 399 -16.52 3.24 11.60
C GLU A 399 -17.88 2.74 11.11
N TRP A 400 -18.43 3.35 10.04
CA TRP A 400 -19.67 2.87 9.45
C TRP A 400 -19.49 1.46 8.87
N LEU A 401 -18.40 1.18 8.16
CA LEU A 401 -18.11 -0.16 7.62
C LEU A 401 -17.87 -1.18 8.73
N GLU A 402 -17.17 -0.78 9.80
CA GLU A 402 -16.91 -1.54 11.01
C GLU A 402 -18.20 -2.01 11.67
N GLU A 403 -19.07 -1.05 12.03
CA GLU A 403 -20.36 -1.31 12.66
C GLU A 403 -21.26 -2.19 11.77
N LYS A 404 -21.29 -1.90 10.46
CA LYS A 404 -22.24 -2.52 9.52
C LYS A 404 -21.84 -3.91 9.03
N LEU A 405 -20.55 -4.27 9.11
CA LEU A 405 -20.05 -5.55 8.60
C LEU A 405 -19.37 -6.39 9.68
N ASN A 406 -19.36 -5.91 10.93
CA ASN A 406 -18.70 -6.52 12.08
C ASN A 406 -17.27 -6.95 11.70
N ILE A 407 -16.53 -5.99 11.12
CA ILE A 407 -15.10 -6.17 10.80
C ILE A 407 -14.29 -5.62 11.95
N SER A 408 -13.07 -6.12 12.12
CA SER A 408 -12.12 -5.58 13.10
C SER A 408 -10.72 -5.73 12.54
N LEU A 409 -9.81 -4.87 12.98
CA LEU A 409 -8.40 -4.96 12.60
C LEU A 409 -7.72 -6.03 13.46
N ALA A 410 -7.05 -6.97 12.83
CA ALA A 410 -6.19 -7.90 13.57
C ALA A 410 -4.97 -7.17 14.16
N PRO A 411 -4.47 -7.62 15.34
CA PRO A 411 -3.31 -7.04 15.99
C PRO A 411 -2.11 -6.98 15.06
N SER A 412 -1.53 -5.80 14.90
CA SER A 412 -0.37 -5.59 14.04
C SER A 412 0.65 -4.71 14.75
N GLU A 413 1.89 -5.18 14.81
CA GLU A 413 3.00 -4.47 15.47
C GLU A 413 4.04 -4.03 14.45
N VAL A 414 4.69 -2.90 14.72
CA VAL A 414 5.82 -2.42 13.93
C VAL A 414 7.00 -2.13 14.86
N VAL A 415 8.16 -2.70 14.56
CA VAL A 415 9.38 -2.54 15.35
C VAL A 415 10.48 -1.90 14.52
N LEU A 416 11.28 -1.05 15.16
CA LEU A 416 12.54 -0.57 14.60
C LEU A 416 13.56 -1.70 14.69
N GLY A 417 14.15 -2.11 13.56
CA GLY A 417 15.11 -3.19 13.53
C GLY A 417 15.74 -3.39 12.15
N ASP A 418 16.84 -4.14 12.12
CA ASP A 418 17.54 -4.48 10.89
C ASP A 418 17.09 -5.85 10.38
N ALA A 419 16.66 -5.94 9.13
CA ALA A 419 16.26 -7.19 8.48
C ALA A 419 17.39 -8.24 8.41
N ARG A 420 18.65 -7.82 8.56
CA ARG A 420 19.84 -8.69 8.63
C ARG A 420 20.05 -9.32 10.00
N CYS A 421 19.30 -8.90 11.02
CA CYS A 421 19.40 -9.39 12.39
C CYS A 421 18.03 -9.31 13.07
N ILE A 422 17.19 -10.32 12.82
CA ILE A 422 15.86 -10.39 13.40
C ILE A 422 15.97 -11.06 14.78
N SER A 423 15.28 -10.51 15.78
CA SER A 423 15.36 -11.02 17.16
C SER A 423 14.89 -12.47 17.27
N ASP A 424 15.72 -13.34 17.86
CA ASP A 424 15.38 -14.75 18.15
C ASP A 424 14.22 -14.91 19.15
N LYS A 425 13.81 -13.82 19.82
CA LYS A 425 12.67 -13.82 20.76
C LYS A 425 11.32 -13.70 20.06
N LEU A 426 11.30 -13.45 18.74
CA LEU A 426 10.05 -13.33 18.00
C LEU A 426 9.44 -14.70 17.76
N ASP A 427 8.11 -14.74 17.79
CA ASP A 427 7.35 -15.93 17.42
C ASP A 427 7.65 -16.36 15.98
N SER A 428 7.35 -17.62 15.65
CA SER A 428 7.39 -18.09 14.26
C SER A 428 6.16 -17.64 13.47
N PHE A 429 6.37 -17.32 12.20
CA PHE A 429 5.36 -16.79 11.26
C PHE A 429 4.97 -17.83 10.20
N ASN A 430 3.77 -17.69 9.62
CA ASN A 430 3.24 -18.60 8.61
C ASN A 430 3.36 -18.03 7.19
N ILE A 431 3.35 -16.70 7.08
CA ILE A 431 3.38 -15.97 5.81
C ILE A 431 4.42 -14.86 5.92
N LEU A 432 5.32 -14.77 4.96
CA LEU A 432 6.18 -13.60 4.77
C LEU A 432 5.79 -12.91 3.47
N LEU A 433 5.44 -11.62 3.52
CA LEU A 433 5.14 -10.83 2.32
C LEU A 433 5.87 -9.49 2.40
N THR A 434 6.90 -9.34 1.58
CA THR A 434 7.76 -8.15 1.63
C THR A 434 8.24 -7.71 0.24
N SER A 435 8.82 -6.52 0.20
CA SER A 435 9.54 -5.96 -0.94
C SER A 435 10.87 -5.39 -0.43
N PRO A 436 12.01 -6.07 -0.64
CA PRO A 436 13.30 -5.53 -0.25
C PRO A 436 13.62 -4.25 -1.04
N PRO A 437 14.58 -3.43 -0.57
CA PRO A 437 15.05 -2.28 -1.33
C PRO A 437 15.57 -2.71 -2.71
N TYR A 438 15.32 -1.88 -3.72
CA TYR A 438 15.79 -2.14 -5.08
C TYR A 438 17.32 -2.10 -5.16
N LEU A 439 17.87 -2.91 -6.07
CA LEU A 439 19.31 -2.95 -6.36
C LEU A 439 19.88 -1.52 -6.52
N PRO A 440 20.98 -1.17 -5.81
CA PRO A 440 21.60 0.15 -5.84
C PRO A 440 22.22 0.58 -7.18
N SER A 441 21.75 0.12 -8.35
CA SER A 441 22.37 0.48 -9.62
C SER A 441 21.53 0.21 -10.87
N SER A 442 20.89 1.28 -11.36
CA SER A 442 20.72 1.60 -12.79
C SER A 442 20.29 3.05 -13.00
N SER A 443 19.60 3.67 -12.03
CA SER A 443 19.07 5.02 -12.21
C SER A 443 19.14 5.88 -10.93
N GLY A 444 20.27 6.59 -10.77
CA GLY A 444 20.43 7.70 -9.82
C GLY A 444 19.84 7.51 -8.43
N ARG A 445 20.61 6.83 -7.55
CA ARG A 445 20.44 6.70 -6.09
C ARG A 445 19.29 7.52 -5.49
N GLU A 446 18.08 6.99 -5.40
CA GLU A 446 17.17 7.47 -4.36
C GLU A 446 17.67 6.88 -3.04
N SER A 447 18.58 7.56 -2.35
CA SER A 447 18.76 7.27 -0.92
C SER A 447 17.42 7.62 -0.25
N TYR A 448 16.69 6.59 0.16
CA TYR A 448 15.39 6.75 0.83
C TYR A 448 15.53 7.64 2.06
N THR A 449 16.65 7.52 2.79
CA THR A 449 17.01 8.40 3.92
C THR A 449 17.17 9.85 3.47
N LYS A 450 17.99 10.15 2.46
CA LYS A 450 18.14 11.53 1.96
C LYS A 450 16.80 12.11 1.51
N ALA A 451 15.97 11.33 0.82
CA ALA A 451 14.64 11.74 0.36
C ALA A 451 13.71 12.20 1.50
N ARG A 452 13.98 11.79 2.74
CA ARG A 452 13.14 11.99 3.92
C ARG A 452 13.82 12.81 5.02
N VAL A 453 15.02 13.33 4.77
CA VAL A 453 15.83 14.02 5.78
C VAL A 453 15.13 15.23 6.41
N LEU A 454 14.36 15.99 5.62
CA LEU A 454 13.58 17.13 6.11
C LEU A 454 12.54 16.69 7.15
N SER A 455 11.87 15.56 6.92
CA SER A 455 10.91 15.00 7.86
C SER A 455 11.59 14.40 9.08
N LEU A 456 12.70 13.69 8.91
CA LEU A 456 13.46 13.09 10.01
C LEU A 456 13.96 14.17 11.00
N ILE A 457 14.57 15.23 10.48
CA ILE A 457 15.04 16.36 11.30
C ILE A 457 13.87 17.19 11.82
N GLY A 458 12.88 17.49 10.96
CA GLY A 458 11.71 18.29 11.33
C GLY A 458 10.81 17.65 12.38
N LEU A 459 10.92 16.34 12.61
CA LEU A 459 10.26 15.63 13.70
C LEU A 459 11.17 15.37 14.91
N GLY A 460 12.43 15.81 14.86
CA GLY A 460 13.42 15.58 15.91
C GLY A 460 13.84 14.11 16.05
N MET A 461 13.73 13.29 14.99
CA MET A 461 14.13 11.88 15.03
C MET A 461 15.65 11.70 14.92
N ILE A 462 16.30 12.55 14.14
CA ILE A 462 17.76 12.57 13.96
C ILE A 462 18.26 14.01 13.87
N GLU A 463 19.54 14.19 14.15
CA GLU A 463 20.29 15.41 13.87
C GLU A 463 21.02 15.32 12.52
N ASP A 464 21.53 16.45 12.02
CA ASP A 464 22.21 16.52 10.73
C ASP A 464 23.52 15.71 10.68
N ASN A 465 24.18 15.54 11.83
CA ASN A 465 25.37 14.71 11.98
C ASN A 465 25.10 13.19 11.98
N GLN A 466 23.85 12.75 12.18
CA GLN A 466 23.46 11.33 12.21
C GLN A 466 22.97 10.80 10.85
N ILE A 467 22.88 11.67 9.83
CA ILE A 467 22.34 11.31 8.51
C ILE A 467 23.17 10.21 7.84
N ASP A 468 24.50 10.35 7.87
CA ASP A 468 25.40 9.44 7.16
C ASP A 468 25.40 8.04 7.82
N GLU A 469 25.38 7.98 9.16
CA GLU A 469 25.20 6.72 9.90
C GLU A 469 23.93 5.98 9.46
N LEU A 470 22.79 6.68 9.38
CA LEU A 470 21.53 6.07 8.95
C LEU A 470 21.54 5.63 7.47
N ILE A 471 22.34 6.29 6.62
CA ILE A 471 22.55 5.86 5.22
C ILE A 471 23.39 4.59 5.18
N ASP A 472 24.45 4.52 5.99
CA ASP A 472 25.39 3.40 6.00
C ASP A 472 24.79 2.12 6.57
N LEU A 473 23.80 2.26 7.44
CA LEU A 473 22.96 1.15 7.90
C LEU A 473 22.06 0.56 6.80
N SER A 474 21.79 1.25 5.69
CA SER A 474 20.89 0.74 4.65
C SER A 474 21.48 -0.46 3.88
N ILE A 475 20.62 -1.33 3.35
CA ILE A 475 21.04 -2.46 2.50
C ILE A 475 21.76 -1.93 1.26
N GLY A 476 22.94 -2.50 0.98
CA GLY A 476 23.76 -2.09 -0.16
C GLY A 476 24.27 -0.65 -0.03
N SER A 477 24.66 -0.26 1.19
CA SER A 477 25.29 1.02 1.46
C SER A 477 26.57 1.24 0.64
N MET A 478 26.98 2.51 0.55
CA MET A 478 28.18 2.89 -0.20
C MET A 478 29.48 2.63 0.57
N ASP A 479 29.36 2.30 1.86
CA ASP A 479 30.50 1.87 2.67
C ASP A 479 31.01 0.53 2.14
N ASP A 480 32.26 0.53 1.70
CA ASP A 480 32.90 -0.63 1.10
C ASP A 480 33.73 -1.46 2.10
N ASN A 481 33.72 -1.06 3.37
CA ASN A 481 34.39 -1.79 4.44
C ASN A 481 33.82 -3.21 4.59
N GLY A 482 34.72 -4.20 4.53
CA GLY A 482 34.40 -5.62 4.79
C GLY A 482 33.68 -6.37 3.66
N VAL A 483 33.58 -5.80 2.45
CA VAL A 483 33.02 -6.51 1.29
C VAL A 483 34.04 -7.50 0.73
N ASN A 484 33.79 -8.80 0.91
CA ASN A 484 34.58 -9.87 0.28
C ASN A 484 33.86 -10.41 -0.97
N LEU A 485 34.46 -10.18 -2.15
CA LEU A 485 33.90 -10.58 -3.44
C LEU A 485 33.93 -12.11 -3.66
N ASP A 486 34.79 -12.84 -2.97
CA ASP A 486 34.90 -14.30 -3.11
C ASP A 486 33.61 -15.01 -2.67
N ASN A 487 32.88 -14.39 -1.73
CA ASN A 487 31.61 -14.89 -1.19
C ASN A 487 30.43 -14.73 -2.15
N LEU A 488 30.59 -14.06 -3.29
CA LEU A 488 29.50 -13.89 -4.26
C LEU A 488 29.20 -15.19 -5.02
N LEU A 489 27.94 -15.39 -5.39
CA LEU A 489 27.53 -16.43 -6.32
C LEU A 489 28.01 -16.12 -7.75
N PRO A 490 28.08 -17.11 -8.66
CA PRO A 490 28.56 -16.90 -10.03
C PRO A 490 27.87 -15.74 -10.76
N GLU A 491 26.54 -15.68 -10.73
CA GLU A 491 25.74 -14.67 -11.41
C GLU A 491 25.95 -13.27 -10.81
N GLU A 492 26.23 -13.19 -9.51
CA GLU A 492 26.56 -11.93 -8.83
C GLU A 492 27.97 -11.45 -9.20
N LYS A 493 28.93 -12.37 -9.31
CA LYS A 493 30.30 -12.08 -9.74
C LYS A 493 30.30 -11.49 -11.14
N GLU A 494 29.55 -12.08 -12.08
CA GLU A 494 29.41 -11.55 -13.44
C GLU A 494 28.94 -10.08 -13.45
N VAL A 495 27.93 -9.75 -12.65
CA VAL A 495 27.42 -8.38 -12.53
C VAL A 495 28.49 -7.43 -11.97
N VAL A 496 29.21 -7.86 -10.93
CA VAL A 496 30.23 -7.05 -10.27
C VAL A 496 31.46 -6.86 -11.15
N GLU A 497 31.90 -7.90 -11.87
CA GLU A 497 32.99 -7.83 -12.84
C GLU A 497 32.66 -6.92 -14.01
N TRP A 498 31.44 -7.00 -14.54
CA TRP A 498 30.98 -6.05 -15.56
C TRP A 498 31.05 -4.60 -15.06
N LEU A 499 30.61 -4.35 -13.82
CA LEU A 499 30.69 -3.02 -13.21
C LEU A 499 32.12 -2.54 -13.04
N LEU A 500 33.03 -3.39 -12.57
CA LEU A 500 34.45 -3.06 -12.39
C LEU A 500 35.11 -2.65 -13.71
N ASN A 501 34.71 -3.29 -14.81
CA ASN A 501 35.23 -3.04 -16.16
C ASN A 501 34.59 -1.81 -16.85
N ASP A 502 33.56 -1.20 -16.27
CA ASP A 502 32.92 0.02 -16.80
C ASP A 502 33.48 1.29 -16.13
N GLU A 503 34.12 2.15 -16.92
CA GLU A 503 34.82 3.36 -16.45
C GLU A 503 33.93 4.30 -15.61
N LEU A 504 32.65 4.41 -15.95
CA LEU A 504 31.71 5.33 -15.28
C LEU A 504 30.98 4.68 -14.11
N ARG A 505 30.98 3.34 -14.01
CA ARG A 505 30.13 2.57 -13.10
C ARG A 505 30.92 1.69 -12.14
N ASN A 506 32.24 1.60 -12.25
CA ASN A 506 33.10 0.85 -11.32
C ASN A 506 32.84 1.19 -9.84
N ILE A 507 32.51 2.45 -9.52
CA ILE A 507 32.13 2.91 -8.18
C ILE A 507 30.90 2.21 -7.59
N LYS A 508 30.15 1.45 -8.40
CA LYS A 508 28.96 0.69 -8.01
C LYS A 508 29.23 -0.79 -7.80
N ALA A 509 30.40 -1.30 -8.19
CA ALA A 509 30.74 -2.71 -8.08
C ALA A 509 30.64 -3.20 -6.62
N LYS A 510 31.37 -2.56 -5.69
CA LYS A 510 31.36 -2.95 -4.27
C LYS A 510 30.00 -2.75 -3.59
N PRO A 511 29.27 -1.64 -3.77
CA PRO A 511 27.89 -1.51 -3.25
C PRO A 511 26.93 -2.57 -3.80
N THR A 512 27.10 -2.98 -5.06
CA THR A 512 26.31 -4.05 -5.68
C THR A 512 26.64 -5.40 -5.04
N ALA A 513 27.92 -5.70 -4.82
CA ALA A 513 28.33 -6.88 -4.06
C ALA A 513 27.76 -6.86 -2.63
N ARG A 514 27.86 -5.71 -1.94
CA ARG A 514 27.31 -5.54 -0.58
C ARG A 514 25.81 -5.78 -0.54
N TYR A 515 25.06 -5.28 -1.52
CA TYR A 515 23.62 -5.51 -1.62
C TYR A 515 23.26 -7.00 -1.63
N PHE A 516 23.94 -7.77 -2.47
CA PHE A 516 23.73 -9.21 -2.56
C PHE A 516 24.08 -9.92 -1.25
N LEU A 517 25.25 -9.63 -0.67
CA LEU A 517 25.68 -10.21 0.60
C LEU A 517 24.76 -9.85 1.79
N ASP A 518 24.24 -8.61 1.81
CA ASP A 518 23.27 -8.18 2.80
C ASP A 518 21.95 -8.94 2.64
N LEU A 519 21.43 -9.07 1.41
CA LEU A 519 20.20 -9.82 1.16
C LEU A 519 20.34 -11.32 1.45
N ARG A 520 21.52 -11.90 1.25
CA ARG A 520 21.79 -13.29 1.68
C ARG A 520 21.55 -13.47 3.17
N LYS A 521 22.08 -12.56 3.99
CA LYS A 521 21.84 -12.57 5.44
C LYS A 521 20.37 -12.39 5.76
N VAL A 522 19.70 -11.48 5.06
CA VAL A 522 18.25 -11.29 5.21
C VAL A 522 17.48 -12.57 4.92
N PHE A 523 17.77 -13.29 3.84
CA PHE A 523 17.11 -14.57 3.54
C PHE A 523 17.35 -15.62 4.63
N GLN A 524 18.54 -15.66 5.21
CA GLN A 524 18.85 -16.54 6.35
C GLN A 524 17.98 -16.19 7.58
N GLU A 525 17.84 -14.90 7.91
CA GLU A 525 16.97 -14.44 8.99
C GLU A 525 15.49 -14.74 8.72
N MET A 526 15.02 -14.57 7.47
CA MET A 526 13.66 -14.93 7.06
C MET A 526 13.36 -16.40 7.35
N ILE A 527 14.29 -17.31 7.06
CA ILE A 527 14.10 -18.74 7.35
C ILE A 527 14.00 -19.01 8.85
N LYS A 528 14.79 -18.33 9.68
CA LYS A 528 14.77 -18.55 11.14
C LYS A 528 13.39 -18.29 11.73
N VAL A 529 12.74 -17.22 11.30
CA VAL A 529 11.45 -16.78 11.85
C VAL A 529 10.23 -17.42 11.20
N LEU A 530 10.38 -18.21 10.14
CA LEU A 530 9.26 -18.88 9.48
C LEU A 530 9.00 -20.27 10.06
N ASN A 531 7.75 -20.71 10.13
CA ASN A 531 7.40 -22.10 10.43
C ASN A 531 7.80 -23.04 9.27
N PRO A 532 8.12 -24.32 9.51
CA PRO A 532 8.25 -25.30 8.43
C PRO A 532 7.00 -25.30 7.53
N GLY A 533 7.19 -25.30 6.20
CA GLY A 533 6.10 -25.22 5.22
C GLY A 533 5.52 -23.82 4.99
N ALA A 534 5.92 -22.81 5.76
CA ALA A 534 5.49 -21.42 5.59
C ALA A 534 5.83 -20.88 4.20
N LEU A 535 4.94 -20.03 3.67
CA LEU A 535 5.13 -19.37 2.38
C LEU A 535 5.77 -17.99 2.56
N ALA A 536 6.78 -17.72 1.75
CA ALA A 536 7.39 -16.39 1.63
C ALA A 536 7.21 -15.89 0.19
N ILE A 537 6.68 -14.68 0.05
CA ILE A 537 6.47 -14.02 -1.25
C ILE A 537 7.29 -12.73 -1.24
N ILE A 538 8.30 -12.68 -2.10
CA ILE A 538 9.20 -11.54 -2.21
C ILE A 538 8.90 -10.80 -3.51
N VAL A 539 8.53 -9.53 -3.40
CA VAL A 539 8.23 -8.67 -4.56
C VAL A 539 9.47 -7.87 -4.91
N VAL A 540 10.00 -8.06 -6.12
CA VAL A 540 11.22 -7.40 -6.57
C VAL A 540 11.08 -6.84 -7.98
N SER A 541 11.94 -5.92 -8.38
CA SER A 541 12.01 -5.54 -9.80
C SER A 541 12.44 -6.76 -10.62
N LYS A 542 11.80 -7.00 -11.76
CA LYS A 542 12.23 -8.07 -12.67
C LYS A 542 13.70 -7.93 -13.06
N GLN A 543 14.07 -6.74 -13.54
CA GLN A 543 15.41 -6.48 -14.07
C GLN A 543 15.86 -5.03 -13.90
N SER A 544 17.18 -4.86 -13.78
CA SER A 544 17.84 -3.56 -13.70
C SER A 544 18.82 -3.37 -14.87
N THR A 545 18.42 -2.57 -15.86
CA THR A 545 19.23 -2.21 -17.03
C THR A 545 19.99 -0.91 -16.88
N PHE A 546 21.30 -0.93 -17.14
CA PHE A 546 22.14 0.24 -17.37
C PHE A 546 22.06 0.70 -18.82
N TYR A 547 22.13 2.01 -19.02
CA TYR A 547 22.04 2.63 -20.35
C TYR A 547 23.21 3.54 -20.60
N GLU A 548 23.54 3.72 -21.88
CA GLU A 548 24.35 4.82 -22.35
C GLU A 548 23.54 6.12 -22.21
N PHE A 549 24.13 7.15 -21.60
CA PHE A 549 23.40 8.36 -21.22
C PHE A 549 22.87 9.15 -22.42
N VAL A 550 23.67 9.22 -23.49
CA VAL A 550 23.37 10.01 -24.69
C VAL A 550 22.40 9.27 -25.61
N THR A 551 22.79 8.07 -26.06
CA THR A 551 22.02 7.33 -27.08
C THR A 551 20.85 6.54 -26.50
N ARG A 552 20.82 6.37 -25.16
CA ARG A 552 19.80 5.57 -24.46
C ARG A 552 19.81 4.09 -24.82
N LYS A 553 20.89 3.59 -25.41
CA LYS A 553 21.05 2.15 -25.67
C LYS A 553 21.29 1.38 -24.37
N PRO A 554 20.67 0.20 -24.20
CA PRO A 554 20.96 -0.68 -23.06
C PRO A 554 22.41 -1.16 -23.17
N LEU A 555 23.16 -1.05 -22.08
CA LEU A 555 24.54 -1.52 -21.97
C LEU A 555 24.62 -2.88 -21.30
N TYR A 556 23.83 -3.07 -20.24
CA TYR A 556 23.81 -4.31 -19.46
C TYR A 556 22.51 -4.40 -18.69
N THR A 557 21.91 -5.59 -18.65
CA THR A 557 20.66 -5.85 -17.94
C THR A 557 20.89 -6.91 -16.88
N ILE A 558 20.66 -6.56 -15.63
CA ILE A 558 20.73 -7.49 -14.50
C ILE A 558 19.38 -8.19 -14.34
N PRO A 559 19.31 -9.53 -14.40
CA PRO A 559 18.11 -10.32 -14.09
C PRO A 559 17.94 -10.42 -12.57
N VAL A 560 17.40 -9.36 -11.97
CA VAL A 560 17.36 -9.18 -10.50
C VAL A 560 16.53 -10.26 -9.83
N ALA A 561 15.38 -10.62 -10.40
CA ALA A 561 14.50 -11.62 -9.81
C ALA A 561 15.13 -13.02 -9.77
N GLU A 562 15.82 -13.40 -10.84
CA GLU A 562 16.49 -14.69 -10.97
C GLU A 562 17.67 -14.81 -10.01
N ILE A 563 18.51 -13.77 -9.90
CA ILE A 563 19.63 -13.74 -8.95
C ILE A 563 19.11 -13.86 -7.51
N LEU A 564 18.07 -13.09 -7.15
CA LEU A 564 17.51 -13.14 -5.80
C LEU A 564 16.80 -14.46 -5.48
N ALA A 565 16.28 -15.16 -6.50
CA ALA A 565 15.74 -16.50 -6.33
C ALA A 565 16.84 -17.52 -6.03
N GLU A 566 18.01 -17.41 -6.66
CA GLU A 566 19.17 -18.24 -6.34
C GLU A 566 19.72 -17.91 -4.93
N GLU A 567 19.75 -16.64 -4.55
CA GLU A 567 20.10 -16.23 -3.18
C GLU A 567 19.19 -16.87 -2.13
N ALA A 568 17.88 -16.85 -2.36
CA ALA A 568 16.90 -17.50 -1.49
C ALA A 568 17.13 -19.02 -1.42
N ARG A 569 17.44 -19.66 -2.56
CA ARG A 569 17.74 -21.10 -2.66
C ARG A 569 18.98 -21.46 -1.86
N SER A 570 20.06 -20.68 -2.02
CA SER A 570 21.32 -20.82 -1.28
C SER A 570 21.12 -20.65 0.23
N ALA A 571 20.25 -19.74 0.66
CA ALA A 571 19.89 -19.57 2.06
C ALA A 571 19.09 -20.75 2.65
N GLY A 572 18.40 -21.53 1.81
CA GLY A 572 17.70 -22.76 2.21
C GLY A 572 16.20 -22.83 1.85
N PHE A 573 15.66 -21.84 1.15
CA PHE A 573 14.28 -21.90 0.64
C PHE A 573 14.13 -22.88 -0.52
N THR A 574 12.91 -23.39 -0.69
CA THR A 574 12.47 -23.96 -1.97
C THR A 574 11.84 -22.85 -2.80
N VAL A 575 12.37 -22.58 -4.00
CA VAL A 575 11.76 -21.66 -4.96
C VAL A 575 10.64 -22.39 -5.70
N LEU A 576 9.39 -21.95 -5.51
CA LEU A 576 8.21 -22.55 -6.14
C LEU A 576 7.96 -21.99 -7.53
N GLU A 577 8.00 -20.67 -7.68
CA GLU A 577 7.63 -19.98 -8.91
C GLU A 577 8.19 -18.56 -8.96
N LEU A 578 8.47 -18.07 -10.17
CA LEU A 578 8.65 -16.65 -10.48
C LEU A 578 7.47 -16.17 -11.35
N LEU A 579 6.69 -15.21 -10.86
CA LEU A 579 5.56 -14.65 -11.59
C LEU A 579 5.77 -13.16 -11.90
N ASP A 580 5.88 -12.82 -13.17
CA ASP A 580 6.01 -11.43 -13.62
C ASP A 580 4.65 -10.71 -13.64
N VAL A 581 4.59 -9.56 -12.98
CA VAL A 581 3.43 -8.67 -12.93
C VAL A 581 3.80 -7.33 -13.55
N LYS A 582 3.13 -7.00 -14.67
CA LYS A 582 3.26 -5.69 -15.31
C LYS A 582 2.69 -4.61 -14.41
N LEU A 583 3.35 -3.45 -14.36
CA LEU A 583 2.90 -2.29 -13.60
C LEU A 583 2.60 -1.09 -14.49
N GLN A 584 1.60 -0.30 -14.09
CA GLN A 584 1.21 0.90 -14.80
C GLN A 584 2.12 2.07 -14.40
N LYS A 585 2.88 2.61 -15.35
CA LYS A 585 3.70 3.80 -15.11
C LYS A 585 2.81 5.04 -14.93
N SER A 586 2.97 5.73 -13.80
CA SER A 586 2.26 6.97 -13.48
C SER A 586 2.83 8.22 -14.19
N ASN A 587 4.04 8.14 -14.77
CA ASN A 587 4.71 9.28 -15.41
C ASN A 587 5.56 8.88 -16.61
N ARG A 588 5.17 9.33 -17.82
CA ARG A 588 5.89 9.07 -19.10
C ARG A 588 6.99 10.10 -19.42
N ASN A 589 7.25 11.05 -18.53
CA ASN A 589 8.17 12.18 -18.77
C ASN A 589 9.53 12.07 -18.05
N ALA A 590 9.94 10.87 -17.62
CA ALA A 590 11.16 10.72 -16.83
C ALA A 590 11.98 9.49 -17.24
N ARG A 591 13.16 9.75 -17.83
CA ARG A 591 14.26 8.81 -18.14
C ARG A 591 14.12 8.02 -19.46
N PRO A 592 15.22 7.45 -20.00
CA PRO A 592 15.24 6.72 -21.28
C PRO A 592 14.14 5.67 -21.45
N ARG A 593 13.72 5.03 -20.36
CA ARG A 593 12.65 4.02 -20.29
C ARG A 593 11.25 4.59 -20.07
N SER A 594 10.97 5.86 -20.33
CA SER A 594 9.63 6.38 -20.03
C SER A 594 8.53 5.76 -20.91
N LEU A 595 8.92 5.01 -21.96
CA LEU A 595 8.06 4.29 -22.88
C LEU A 595 8.03 2.76 -22.68
N ASP A 596 9.08 2.14 -22.12
CA ASP A 596 9.13 0.68 -21.97
C ASP A 596 8.09 0.17 -20.97
N ASP A 597 7.74 -1.11 -21.05
CA ASP A 597 6.99 -1.77 -19.99
C ASP A 597 7.85 -1.94 -18.72
N TYR A 598 7.21 -1.91 -17.55
CA TYR A 598 7.85 -2.15 -16.26
C TYR A 598 7.16 -3.30 -15.56
N TYR A 599 7.95 -4.18 -14.96
CA TYR A 599 7.48 -5.42 -14.32
C TYR A 599 8.13 -5.54 -12.94
N GLU A 600 7.32 -5.95 -11.97
CA GLU A 600 7.79 -6.60 -10.75
C GLU A 600 7.68 -8.11 -10.94
N THR A 601 8.52 -8.87 -10.25
CA THR A 601 8.45 -10.33 -10.20
C THR A 601 8.12 -10.74 -8.77
N LEU A 602 7.14 -11.61 -8.63
CA LEU A 602 6.75 -12.24 -7.38
C LEU A 602 7.53 -13.55 -7.27
N ILE A 603 8.46 -13.61 -6.32
CA ILE A 603 9.22 -14.82 -6.01
C ILE A 603 8.45 -15.59 -4.94
N PHE A 604 7.82 -16.71 -5.32
CA PHE A 604 7.15 -17.61 -4.39
C PHE A 604 8.16 -18.60 -3.83
N LEU A 605 8.33 -18.57 -2.51
CA LEU A 605 9.27 -19.37 -1.75
C LEU A 605 8.52 -20.17 -0.68
N GLN A 606 9.09 -21.32 -0.29
CA GLN A 606 8.60 -22.10 0.84
C GLN A 606 9.75 -22.52 1.74
N LYS A 607 9.57 -22.39 3.06
CA LYS A 607 10.49 -22.98 4.03
C LYS A 607 10.32 -24.50 4.01
N LYS A 608 11.42 -25.24 3.89
CA LYS A 608 11.41 -26.71 3.85
C LYS A 608 10.70 -27.30 5.08
N ILE A 609 9.89 -28.33 4.85
CA ILE A 609 9.30 -29.18 5.89
C ILE A 609 10.37 -30.24 6.16
N ASN A 610 11.09 -30.12 7.27
CA ASN A 610 12.07 -31.13 7.68
C ASN A 610 11.40 -32.28 8.42
#